data_AF-A0A1V5XKE9-F1
#
_entry.id   AF-A0A1V5XKE9-F1
#
_cell.length_a   1.000
_cell.length_b   1.000
_cell.length_c   1.000
_cell.angle_alpha   90.00
_cell.angle_beta   90.00
_cell.angle_gamma   90.00
#
_symmetry.space_group_name_H-M   'P 1'
#
loop_
_entity.id
_entity.type
_entity.pdbx_description
1 polymer ?
#
loop_
_entity_poly.entity_id
_entity_poly.type
_entity_poly.pdbx_seq_one_letter_code
_entity_poly.pdbx_strand_id
1 'polypeptide(L)'
;MVQLLHIHPDSFLVDSFRLGKKVYLSGFRPKHAISLWRGGTPVGLGVDAFFRSRGLRINHTTIATDSYVGISQQAQVTVKNLEHLVQVVCPEDGLLIIDDVYESGNTIRRVVELLRQKARENAPKDIVVAAVHSKPGRSSYHELPVIALEEIADDVWIDYPHELADLVDPSDPEDRRIREKDEEIWRILRSGPSSRSEVERTGAYTYFSPREMLLDSVRLGVNIAHDRSFRPDFIIALWPGGVHAGLPIHEVYKYFQAKAGGVGKTPDHISVNTYPTRLSYRTQILGLHYLEDHINKDDNILIVDTTFRAGRLVNAVVASLKEALRRNLDLERVRVASIYFNPDDRSTWTVRPDIRRPDYFLRTVRNEVVYPHSIHNFPNPRKDLAQLNPSLWNVLYED
;
A
#
# COMPACT_ATOMS: atom_id res chain seq x y z
N MET A 1 27.67 -14.20 -6.87
CA MET A 1 27.14 -13.17 -5.95
C MET A 1 25.79 -12.77 -6.50
N VAL A 2 24.74 -12.74 -5.68
CA VAL A 2 23.44 -12.21 -6.11
C VAL A 2 23.62 -10.71 -6.35
N GLN A 3 23.24 -10.22 -7.52
CA GLN A 3 23.29 -8.79 -7.82
C GLN A 3 22.04 -8.13 -7.24
N LEU A 4 22.18 -7.11 -6.40
CA LEU A 4 21.04 -6.33 -5.88
C LEU A 4 20.79 -5.12 -6.78
N LEU A 5 19.51 -4.87 -7.06
CA LEU A 5 19.02 -3.68 -7.75
C LEU A 5 18.10 -2.90 -6.80
N HIS A 6 18.62 -1.81 -6.23
CA HIS A 6 17.85 -0.92 -5.37
C HIS A 6 17.02 0.05 -6.21
N ILE A 7 15.69 -0.04 -6.09
CA ILE A 7 14.78 0.85 -6.81
C ILE A 7 14.57 2.13 -6.00
N HIS A 8 14.80 3.29 -6.63
CA HIS A 8 14.60 4.59 -5.99
C HIS A 8 13.09 4.92 -5.89
N PRO A 9 12.60 5.48 -4.76
CA PRO A 9 11.18 5.77 -4.55
C PRO A 9 10.57 6.71 -5.60
N ASP A 10 11.31 7.72 -6.06
CA ASP A 10 10.80 8.65 -7.07
C ASP A 10 10.67 7.99 -8.45
N SER A 11 11.64 7.16 -8.84
CA SER A 11 11.58 6.38 -10.09
C SER A 11 10.44 5.36 -10.04
N PHE A 12 10.27 4.66 -8.91
CA PHE A 12 9.21 3.68 -8.74
C PHE A 12 7.80 4.28 -8.92
N LEU A 13 7.58 5.51 -8.41
CA LEU A 13 6.35 6.24 -8.69
C LEU A 13 6.22 6.50 -10.19
N VAL A 14 7.23 7.07 -10.83
CA VAL A 14 7.17 7.39 -12.27
C VAL A 14 6.89 6.13 -13.10
N ASP A 15 7.52 5.00 -12.76
CA ASP A 15 7.33 3.74 -13.43
C ASP A 15 5.91 3.20 -13.23
N SER A 16 5.32 3.33 -12.04
CA SER A 16 3.90 2.97 -11.86
C SER A 16 2.95 3.75 -12.80
N PHE A 17 3.24 5.03 -13.07
CA PHE A 17 2.48 5.82 -14.06
C PHE A 17 2.80 5.43 -15.51
N ARG A 18 4.06 5.11 -15.82
CA ARG A 18 4.45 4.59 -17.15
C ARG A 18 3.74 3.27 -17.44
N LEU A 19 3.58 2.42 -16.44
CA LEU A 19 2.85 1.16 -16.58
C LEU A 19 1.39 1.45 -16.88
N GLY A 20 0.77 2.39 -16.15
CA GLY A 20 -0.56 2.90 -16.48
C GLY A 20 -0.67 3.41 -17.92
N LYS A 21 0.31 4.20 -18.41
CA LYS A 21 0.37 4.66 -19.82
C LYS A 21 0.47 3.48 -20.78
N LYS A 22 1.33 2.50 -20.51
CA LYS A 22 1.52 1.32 -21.37
C LYS A 22 0.25 0.47 -21.48
N VAL A 23 -0.44 0.22 -20.36
CA VAL A 23 -1.73 -0.48 -20.36
C VAL A 23 -2.81 0.33 -21.09
N TYR A 24 -2.85 1.65 -20.90
CA TYR A 24 -3.81 2.50 -21.60
C TYR A 24 -3.56 2.51 -23.12
N LEU A 25 -2.30 2.56 -23.56
CA LEU A 25 -1.94 2.57 -24.99
C LEU A 25 -2.13 1.21 -25.67
N SER A 26 -2.17 0.10 -24.92
CA SER A 26 -2.53 -1.21 -25.49
C SER A 26 -4.00 -1.33 -25.92
N GLY A 27 -4.82 -0.32 -25.58
CA GLY A 27 -6.27 -0.33 -25.81
C GLY A 27 -7.08 -0.99 -24.69
N PHE A 28 -6.43 -1.58 -23.67
CA PHE A 28 -7.14 -2.20 -22.56
C PHE A 28 -7.79 -1.15 -21.65
N ARG A 29 -9.08 -1.31 -21.36
CA ARG A 29 -9.89 -0.38 -20.55
C ARG A 29 -10.57 -1.17 -19.42
N PRO A 30 -9.85 -1.49 -18.34
CA PRO A 30 -10.40 -2.29 -17.25
C PRO A 30 -11.49 -1.52 -16.52
N LYS A 31 -12.58 -2.21 -16.18
CA LYS A 31 -13.58 -1.71 -15.24
C LYS A 31 -13.17 -2.03 -13.80
N HIS A 32 -12.50 -3.17 -13.61
CA HIS A 32 -11.98 -3.62 -12.32
C HIS A 32 -10.46 -3.75 -12.37
N ALA A 33 -9.81 -3.39 -11.26
CA ALA A 33 -8.41 -3.71 -11.04
C ALA A 33 -8.23 -4.35 -9.67
N ILE A 34 -7.23 -5.21 -9.56
CA ILE A 34 -6.73 -5.71 -8.28
C ILE A 34 -5.23 -5.49 -8.19
N SER A 35 -4.78 -4.93 -7.07
CA SER A 35 -3.35 -4.94 -6.73
C SER A 35 -3.04 -6.09 -5.81
N LEU A 36 -2.02 -6.87 -6.16
CA LEU A 36 -1.52 -7.92 -5.28
C LEU A 36 -0.79 -7.28 -4.10
N TRP A 37 -1.26 -7.62 -2.90
CA TRP A 37 -0.69 -7.18 -1.64
C TRP A 37 0.48 -8.10 -1.27
N ARG A 38 1.65 -7.58 -0.91
CA ARG A 38 1.94 -6.16 -0.59
C ARG A 38 2.49 -5.33 -1.75
N GLY A 39 3.46 -5.89 -2.47
CA GLY A 39 4.33 -5.16 -3.40
C GLY A 39 3.63 -4.47 -4.57
N GLY A 40 2.58 -5.07 -5.14
CA GLY A 40 1.78 -4.49 -6.23
C GLY A 40 0.92 -3.29 -5.86
N THR A 41 0.82 -2.94 -4.57
CA THR A 41 -0.09 -1.89 -4.10
C THR A 41 0.37 -0.46 -4.39
N PRO A 42 1.65 -0.06 -4.19
CA PRO A 42 2.13 1.24 -4.63
C PRO A 42 2.08 1.38 -6.16
N VAL A 43 2.35 0.30 -6.90
CA VAL A 43 2.24 0.28 -8.37
C VAL A 43 0.81 0.55 -8.81
N GLY A 44 -0.13 -0.14 -8.17
CA GLY A 44 -1.55 0.06 -8.39
C GLY A 44 -2.01 1.51 -8.24
N LEU A 45 -1.51 2.22 -7.22
CA LEU A 45 -1.90 3.62 -6.98
C LEU A 45 -1.50 4.53 -8.13
N GLY A 46 -0.31 4.33 -8.73
CA GLY A 46 0.10 5.09 -9.91
C GLY A 46 -0.67 4.72 -11.17
N VAL A 47 -0.97 3.43 -11.37
CA VAL A 47 -1.81 2.97 -12.48
C VAL A 47 -3.22 3.58 -12.39
N ASP A 48 -3.89 3.50 -11.23
CA ASP A 48 -5.22 4.10 -11.01
C ASP A 48 -5.17 5.63 -11.22
N ALA A 49 -4.16 6.30 -10.68
CA ALA A 49 -3.99 7.73 -10.85
C ALA A 49 -3.78 8.13 -12.32
N PHE A 50 -3.03 7.34 -13.09
CA PHE A 50 -2.88 7.55 -14.53
C PHE A 50 -4.23 7.43 -15.25
N PHE A 51 -4.97 6.35 -15.04
CA PHE A 51 -6.29 6.17 -15.68
C PHE A 51 -7.26 7.29 -15.31
N ARG A 52 -7.25 7.72 -14.04
CA ARG A 52 -8.04 8.86 -13.56
C ARG A 52 -7.67 10.16 -14.26
N SER A 53 -6.40 10.39 -14.57
CA SER A 53 -5.94 11.55 -15.35
C SER A 53 -6.48 11.55 -16.79
N ARG A 54 -6.85 10.37 -17.32
CA ARG A 54 -7.49 10.20 -18.64
C ARG A 54 -9.02 10.17 -18.55
N GLY A 55 -9.60 10.50 -17.40
CA GLY A 55 -11.05 10.50 -17.18
C GLY A 55 -11.67 9.12 -16.95
N LEU A 56 -10.85 8.07 -16.81
CA LEU A 56 -11.32 6.71 -16.56
C LEU A 56 -11.24 6.40 -15.08
N ARG A 57 -12.30 5.82 -14.52
CA ARG A 57 -12.30 5.35 -13.13
C ARG A 57 -12.32 3.83 -13.12
N ILE A 58 -11.45 3.24 -12.33
CA ILE A 58 -11.35 1.80 -12.16
C ILE A 58 -11.86 1.45 -10.75
N ASN A 59 -12.66 0.38 -10.64
CA ASN A 59 -13.00 -0.21 -9.36
C ASN A 59 -11.79 -1.03 -8.88
N HIS A 60 -10.90 -0.40 -8.11
CA HIS A 60 -9.56 -0.94 -7.86
C HIS A 60 -9.33 -1.38 -6.42
N THR A 61 -9.45 -2.67 -6.14
CA THR A 61 -9.26 -3.25 -4.79
C THR A 61 -7.88 -3.87 -4.58
N THR A 62 -7.54 -4.23 -3.34
CA THR A 62 -6.34 -5.01 -3.03
C THR A 62 -6.69 -6.45 -2.68
N ILE A 63 -5.81 -7.38 -3.01
CA ILE A 63 -5.95 -8.80 -2.69
C ILE A 63 -4.63 -9.30 -2.11
N ALA A 64 -4.69 -9.98 -0.96
CA ALA A 64 -3.51 -10.60 -0.35
C ALA A 64 -3.54 -12.11 -0.56
N THR A 65 -2.36 -12.70 -0.77
CA THR A 65 -2.21 -14.16 -0.84
C THR A 65 -1.27 -14.61 0.27
N ASP A 66 -1.77 -15.45 1.17
CA ASP A 66 -0.94 -16.11 2.18
C ASP A 66 -0.70 -17.56 1.80
N SER A 67 0.55 -18.01 1.92
CA SER A 67 0.89 -19.43 1.89
C SER A 67 0.79 -20.01 3.30
N TYR A 68 -0.23 -20.83 3.57
CA TYR A 68 -0.29 -21.58 4.82
C TYR A 68 0.69 -22.77 4.74
N VAL A 69 1.78 -22.76 5.51
CA VAL A 69 2.67 -23.92 5.64
C VAL A 69 2.25 -24.72 6.86
N GLY A 70 1.22 -25.55 6.71
CA GLY A 70 0.87 -26.57 7.69
C GLY A 70 1.83 -27.75 7.59
N ILE A 71 2.38 -28.21 8.71
CA ILE A 71 3.20 -29.42 8.79
C ILE A 71 2.37 -30.57 8.16
N SER A 72 2.86 -31.13 7.04
CA SER A 72 2.34 -32.31 6.32
C SER A 72 1.25 -32.13 5.23
N GLN A 73 0.88 -30.94 4.77
CA GLN A 73 0.01 -30.81 3.57
C GLN A 73 0.52 -29.73 2.62
N GLN A 74 0.30 -29.93 1.31
CA GLN A 74 0.59 -28.94 0.27
C GLN A 74 0.09 -27.57 0.74
N ALA A 75 0.95 -26.55 0.68
CA ALA A 75 0.61 -25.21 1.14
C ALA A 75 -0.64 -24.70 0.40
N GLN A 76 -1.76 -24.64 1.11
CA GLN A 76 -3.00 -24.10 0.55
C GLN A 76 -2.87 -22.57 0.60
N VAL A 77 -2.67 -21.96 -0.57
CA VAL A 77 -2.60 -20.51 -0.69
C VAL A 77 -4.01 -19.94 -0.48
N THR A 78 -4.18 -19.12 0.55
CA THR A 78 -5.46 -18.44 0.85
C THR A 78 -5.43 -17.05 0.24
N VAL A 79 -6.44 -16.73 -0.56
CA VAL A 79 -6.62 -15.41 -1.18
C VAL A 79 -7.60 -14.61 -0.34
N LYS A 80 -7.13 -13.54 0.30
CA LYS A 80 -7.92 -12.62 1.13
C LYS A 80 -8.51 -11.50 0.25
N ASN A 81 -9.68 -11.00 0.62
CA ASN A 81 -10.37 -9.85 0.00
C ASN A 81 -10.86 -10.07 -1.45
N LEU A 82 -10.91 -11.32 -1.93
CA LEU A 82 -11.43 -11.64 -3.27
C LEU A 82 -12.97 -11.58 -3.33
N GLU A 83 -13.64 -11.73 -2.20
CA GLU A 83 -15.10 -11.87 -2.07
C GLU A 83 -15.85 -10.70 -2.68
N HIS A 84 -15.38 -9.46 -2.44
CA HIS A 84 -16.01 -8.29 -3.03
C HIS A 84 -15.93 -8.32 -4.55
N LEU A 85 -14.76 -8.65 -5.12
CA LEU A 85 -14.59 -8.71 -6.57
C LEU A 85 -15.59 -9.70 -7.19
N VAL A 86 -15.69 -10.90 -6.61
CA VAL A 86 -16.64 -11.94 -7.04
C VAL A 86 -18.09 -11.44 -7.07
N GLN A 87 -18.48 -10.55 -6.16
CA GLN A 87 -19.85 -10.02 -6.08
C GLN A 87 -20.17 -8.96 -7.14
N VAL A 88 -19.17 -8.32 -7.74
CA VAL A 88 -19.37 -7.13 -8.59
C VAL A 88 -18.91 -7.28 -10.03
N VAL A 89 -18.19 -8.36 -10.37
CA VAL A 89 -17.71 -8.61 -11.73
C VAL A 89 -18.76 -9.27 -12.61
N CYS A 90 -18.71 -8.93 -13.90
CA CYS A 90 -19.44 -9.57 -14.97
C CYS A 90 -18.49 -10.04 -16.10
N PRO A 91 -18.92 -10.92 -17.01
CA PRO A 91 -18.06 -11.51 -18.04
C PRO A 91 -17.48 -10.51 -19.04
N GLU A 92 -18.20 -9.42 -19.30
CA GLU A 92 -17.83 -8.35 -20.22
C GLU A 92 -16.87 -7.32 -19.60
N ASP A 93 -16.63 -7.42 -18.30
CA ASP A 93 -15.75 -6.49 -17.61
C ASP A 93 -14.28 -6.84 -17.88
N GLY A 94 -13.46 -5.85 -18.22
CA GLY A 94 -12.01 -6.01 -18.20
C GLY A 94 -11.47 -6.01 -16.76
N LEU A 95 -10.66 -7.01 -16.41
CA LEU A 95 -9.96 -7.11 -15.14
C LEU A 95 -8.45 -6.90 -15.31
N LEU A 96 -7.89 -5.89 -14.64
CA LEU A 96 -6.46 -5.66 -14.56
C LEU A 96 -5.89 -6.22 -13.25
N ILE A 97 -4.93 -7.13 -13.31
CA ILE A 97 -4.18 -7.61 -12.15
C ILE A 97 -2.83 -6.89 -12.13
N ILE A 98 -2.51 -6.23 -11.03
CA ILE A 98 -1.34 -5.36 -10.90
C ILE A 98 -0.40 -5.93 -9.85
N ASP A 99 0.86 -6.12 -10.22
CA ASP A 99 1.94 -6.51 -9.32
C ASP A 99 3.17 -5.61 -9.49
N ASP A 100 4.15 -5.72 -8.60
CA ASP A 100 5.43 -5.04 -8.77
C ASP A 100 6.37 -5.83 -9.71
N VAL A 101 6.43 -7.15 -9.56
CA VAL A 101 7.22 -8.05 -10.40
C VAL A 101 6.43 -9.28 -10.87
N TYR A 102 6.44 -9.55 -12.18
CA TYR A 102 5.97 -10.81 -12.73
C TYR A 102 7.12 -11.82 -12.86
N GLU A 103 7.19 -12.78 -11.95
CA GLU A 103 8.20 -13.85 -11.97
C GLU A 103 7.61 -15.17 -12.48
N SER A 104 7.13 -16.05 -11.59
CA SER A 104 6.57 -17.35 -12.00
C SER A 104 5.14 -17.30 -12.53
N GLY A 105 4.38 -16.28 -12.12
CA GLY A 105 2.94 -16.14 -12.35
C GLY A 105 2.05 -17.05 -11.49
N ASN A 106 2.61 -17.83 -10.55
CA ASN A 106 1.85 -18.79 -9.75
C ASN A 106 0.79 -18.13 -8.84
N THR A 107 1.13 -17.02 -8.20
CA THR A 107 0.19 -16.25 -7.36
C THR A 107 -1.01 -15.80 -8.18
N ILE A 108 -0.75 -15.21 -9.34
CA ILE A 108 -1.77 -14.73 -10.27
C ILE A 108 -2.63 -15.89 -10.75
N ARG A 109 -2.02 -17.00 -11.17
CA ARG A 109 -2.74 -18.22 -11.57
C ARG A 109 -3.75 -18.64 -10.49
N ARG A 110 -3.36 -18.67 -9.22
CA ARG A 110 -4.26 -19.08 -8.13
C ARG A 110 -5.38 -18.09 -7.89
N VAL A 111 -5.10 -16.79 -7.95
CA VAL A 111 -6.13 -15.74 -7.87
C VAL A 111 -7.16 -15.91 -8.99
N VAL A 112 -6.70 -16.16 -10.22
CA VAL A 112 -7.56 -16.33 -11.40
C VAL A 112 -8.38 -17.62 -11.33
N GLU A 113 -7.77 -18.74 -10.94
CA GLU A 113 -8.46 -20.01 -10.75
C GLU A 113 -9.56 -19.89 -9.68
N LEU A 114 -9.25 -19.26 -8.53
CA LEU A 114 -10.22 -19.06 -7.46
C LEU A 114 -11.33 -18.07 -7.86
N LEU A 115 -10.99 -17.00 -8.58
CA LEU A 115 -11.96 -16.05 -9.13
C LEU A 115 -12.94 -16.77 -10.06
N ARG A 116 -12.45 -17.56 -11.01
CA ARG A 116 -13.29 -18.34 -11.94
C ARG A 116 -14.14 -19.37 -11.21
N GLN A 117 -13.60 -20.02 -10.18
CA GLN A 117 -14.35 -20.96 -9.35
C GLN A 117 -15.51 -20.27 -8.60
N LYS A 118 -15.24 -19.11 -7.98
CA LYS A 118 -16.22 -18.40 -7.14
C LYS A 118 -17.24 -17.60 -7.97
N ALA A 119 -16.80 -16.90 -9.02
CA ALA A 119 -17.66 -16.09 -9.89
C ALA A 119 -18.38 -16.93 -10.97
N ARG A 120 -17.88 -18.13 -11.29
CA ARG A 120 -18.45 -19.04 -12.30
C ARG A 120 -18.62 -18.32 -13.65
N GLU A 121 -19.79 -18.43 -14.26
CA GLU A 121 -20.13 -17.76 -15.53
C GLU A 121 -19.99 -16.24 -15.48
N ASN A 122 -19.93 -15.60 -14.29
CA ASN A 122 -19.73 -14.16 -14.15
C ASN A 122 -18.25 -13.74 -14.18
N ALA A 123 -17.31 -14.70 -14.22
CA ALA A 123 -15.89 -14.37 -14.23
C ALA A 123 -15.52 -13.55 -15.49
N PRO A 124 -14.75 -12.45 -15.33
CA PRO A 124 -14.23 -11.67 -16.45
C PRO A 124 -13.56 -12.54 -17.51
N LYS A 125 -13.94 -12.36 -18.78
CA LYS A 125 -13.28 -13.04 -19.90
C LYS A 125 -11.95 -12.39 -20.27
N ASP A 126 -11.88 -11.07 -20.16
CA ASP A 126 -10.70 -10.28 -20.48
C ASP A 126 -9.91 -9.94 -19.20
N ILE A 127 -8.89 -10.75 -18.90
CA ILE A 127 -8.00 -10.55 -17.77
C ILE A 127 -6.59 -10.24 -18.28
N VAL A 128 -6.00 -9.13 -17.82
CA VAL A 128 -4.65 -8.70 -18.18
C VAL A 128 -3.82 -8.53 -16.92
N VAL A 129 -2.55 -8.94 -16.97
CA VAL A 129 -1.58 -8.70 -15.91
C VAL A 129 -0.71 -7.49 -16.28
N ALA A 130 -0.45 -6.61 -15.32
CA ALA A 130 0.49 -5.51 -15.45
C ALA A 130 1.52 -5.55 -14.30
N ALA A 131 2.80 -5.43 -14.64
CA ALA A 131 3.88 -5.40 -13.66
C ALA A 131 4.96 -4.38 -14.04
N VAL A 132 5.62 -3.78 -13.05
CA VAL A 132 6.75 -2.88 -13.36
C VAL A 132 7.89 -3.72 -13.94
N HIS A 133 8.29 -4.76 -13.23
CA HIS A 133 9.35 -5.66 -13.67
C HIS A 133 8.79 -7.02 -14.09
N SER A 134 9.55 -7.73 -14.92
CA SER A 134 9.30 -9.14 -15.19
C SER A 134 10.60 -9.93 -15.28
N LYS A 135 10.53 -11.23 -14.97
CA LYS A 135 11.65 -12.18 -15.09
C LYS A 135 11.25 -13.33 -16.02
N PRO A 136 11.38 -13.15 -17.34
CA PRO A 136 10.82 -14.10 -18.31
C PRO A 136 11.34 -15.54 -18.17
N GLY A 137 12.62 -15.72 -17.77
CA GLY A 137 13.22 -17.04 -17.62
C GLY A 137 12.69 -17.86 -16.43
N ARG A 138 12.00 -17.21 -15.49
CA ARG A 138 11.32 -17.86 -14.35
C ARG A 138 9.82 -18.06 -14.56
N SER A 139 9.26 -17.54 -15.66
CA SER A 139 7.83 -17.61 -15.93
C SER A 139 7.39 -19.03 -16.23
N SER A 140 6.27 -19.43 -15.61
CA SER A 140 5.66 -20.76 -15.79
C SER A 140 4.16 -20.70 -16.09
N TYR A 141 3.58 -19.50 -16.04
CA TYR A 141 2.18 -19.25 -16.33
C TYR A 141 2.10 -18.26 -17.51
N HIS A 142 1.44 -18.69 -18.59
CA HIS A 142 1.38 -17.95 -19.86
C HIS A 142 -0.04 -17.84 -20.42
N GLU A 143 -1.04 -18.17 -19.60
CA GLU A 143 -2.44 -18.15 -20.04
C GLU A 143 -2.97 -16.73 -20.29
N LEU A 144 -2.49 -15.76 -19.50
CA LEU A 144 -2.93 -14.37 -19.58
C LEU A 144 -1.89 -13.48 -20.28
N PRO A 145 -2.35 -12.45 -21.01
CA PRO A 145 -1.45 -11.40 -21.50
C PRO A 145 -0.81 -10.65 -20.32
N VAL A 146 0.51 -10.44 -20.42
CA VAL A 146 1.31 -9.70 -19.44
C VAL A 146 1.87 -8.44 -20.09
N ILE A 147 1.64 -7.28 -19.47
CA ILE A 147 2.21 -5.99 -19.84
C ILE A 147 3.23 -5.62 -18.76
N ALA A 148 4.51 -5.91 -19.01
CA ALA A 148 5.62 -5.49 -18.14
C ALA A 148 6.26 -4.19 -18.64
N LEU A 149 6.81 -3.34 -17.78
CA LEU A 149 7.62 -2.20 -18.24
C LEU A 149 9.03 -2.61 -18.64
N GLU A 150 9.68 -3.37 -17.77
CA GLU A 150 11.09 -3.75 -17.91
C GLU A 150 11.28 -5.24 -17.64
N GLU A 151 12.18 -5.86 -18.40
CA GLU A 151 12.65 -7.22 -18.16
C GLU A 151 13.94 -7.16 -17.35
N ILE A 152 13.98 -7.89 -16.24
CA ILE A 152 15.12 -7.97 -15.33
C ILE A 152 15.69 -9.39 -15.42
N ALA A 153 17.03 -9.49 -15.40
CA ALA A 153 17.71 -10.78 -15.40
C ALA A 153 17.32 -11.62 -14.17
N ASP A 154 17.24 -12.93 -14.35
CA ASP A 154 16.70 -13.84 -13.33
C ASP A 154 17.52 -13.82 -12.03
N ASP A 155 18.83 -13.62 -12.10
CA ASP A 155 19.78 -13.62 -10.98
C ASP A 155 19.88 -12.27 -10.24
N VAL A 156 19.21 -11.23 -10.74
CA VAL A 156 19.12 -9.92 -10.08
C VAL A 156 18.02 -9.94 -9.02
N TRP A 157 18.36 -9.61 -7.79
CA TRP A 157 17.38 -9.38 -6.72
C TRP A 157 16.92 -7.93 -6.75
N ILE A 158 15.62 -7.72 -7.01
CA ILE A 158 15.01 -6.39 -7.01
C ILE A 158 14.65 -6.07 -5.56
N ASP A 159 15.10 -4.93 -5.07
CA ASP A 159 14.81 -4.42 -3.73
C ASP A 159 13.98 -3.14 -3.86
N TYR A 160 12.69 -3.23 -3.51
CA TYR A 160 11.76 -2.12 -3.68
C TYR A 160 11.89 -1.08 -2.56
N PRO A 161 11.49 0.19 -2.78
CA PRO A 161 11.77 1.27 -1.84
C PRO A 161 11.28 1.01 -0.41
N HIS A 162 10.14 0.33 -0.27
CA HIS A 162 9.51 0.08 1.02
C HIS A 162 10.16 -1.08 1.79
N GLU A 163 10.82 -2.02 1.12
CA GLU A 163 11.39 -3.24 1.70
C GLU A 163 12.66 -2.96 2.50
N LEU A 164 12.79 -3.54 3.70
CA LEU A 164 13.98 -3.40 4.53
C LEU A 164 14.42 -4.72 5.16
N ALA A 165 13.46 -5.56 5.54
CA ALA A 165 13.76 -6.76 6.33
C ALA A 165 14.69 -7.74 5.61
N ASP A 166 14.54 -7.89 4.29
CA ASP A 166 15.33 -8.83 3.49
C ASP A 166 16.78 -8.37 3.29
N LEU A 167 17.09 -7.12 3.63
CA LEU A 167 18.45 -6.59 3.66
C LEU A 167 19.16 -6.80 5.00
N VAL A 168 18.44 -7.23 6.04
CA VAL A 168 19.01 -7.44 7.38
C VAL A 168 19.82 -8.73 7.40
N ASP A 169 21.09 -8.61 7.75
CA ASP A 169 21.97 -9.73 8.05
C ASP A 169 22.35 -9.68 9.54
N PRO A 170 21.91 -10.63 10.37
CA PRO A 170 22.28 -10.67 11.79
C PRO A 170 23.80 -10.74 12.03
N SER A 171 24.58 -11.21 11.05
CA SER A 171 26.05 -11.24 11.11
C SER A 171 26.72 -9.92 10.71
N ASP A 172 25.97 -8.97 10.14
CA ASP A 172 26.43 -7.62 9.81
C ASP A 172 25.88 -6.58 10.80
N PRO A 173 26.62 -6.25 11.87
CA PRO A 173 26.17 -5.25 12.85
C PRO A 173 26.08 -3.83 12.26
N GLU A 174 26.74 -3.58 11.12
CA GLU A 174 26.79 -2.27 10.47
C GLU A 174 25.66 -2.05 9.46
N ASP A 175 24.84 -3.06 9.17
CA ASP A 175 23.72 -2.99 8.22
C ASP A 175 24.15 -2.41 6.85
N ARG A 176 25.27 -2.90 6.30
CA ARG A 176 25.89 -2.33 5.09
C ARG A 176 24.95 -2.32 3.90
N ARG A 177 24.15 -3.37 3.71
CA ARG A 177 23.15 -3.45 2.63
C ARG A 177 22.06 -2.37 2.75
N ILE A 178 21.64 -2.04 3.96
CA ILE A 178 20.66 -0.96 4.19
C ILE A 178 21.33 0.39 3.92
N ARG A 179 22.59 0.56 4.33
CA ARG A 179 23.35 1.78 4.05
C ARG A 179 23.60 1.98 2.54
N GLU A 180 23.87 0.89 1.82
CA GLU A 180 24.01 0.87 0.36
C GLU A 180 22.69 1.21 -0.35
N LYS A 181 21.55 0.72 0.16
CA LYS A 181 20.22 1.10 -0.33
C LYS A 181 19.95 2.60 -0.15
N ASP A 182 20.03 3.09 1.08
CA ASP A 182 19.81 4.50 1.42
C ASP A 182 20.45 4.86 2.79
N GLU A 183 21.47 5.73 2.76
CA GLU A 183 22.20 6.16 3.96
C GLU A 183 21.31 6.88 4.99
N GLU A 184 20.28 7.60 4.55
CA GLU A 184 19.36 8.30 5.45
C GLU A 184 18.41 7.32 6.15
N ILE A 185 17.93 6.29 5.46
CA ILE A 185 17.16 5.20 6.08
C ILE A 185 18.03 4.51 7.14
N TRP A 186 19.26 4.14 6.78
CA TRP A 186 20.22 3.55 7.72
C TRP A 186 20.42 4.42 8.96
N ARG A 187 20.59 5.74 8.76
CA ARG A 187 20.74 6.70 9.86
C ARG A 187 19.49 6.74 10.75
N ILE A 188 18.30 6.82 10.17
CA ILE A 188 17.02 6.87 10.91
C ILE A 188 16.86 5.64 11.80
N LEU A 189 17.08 4.43 11.25
CA LEU A 189 16.92 3.18 12.00
C LEU A 189 17.81 3.11 13.25
N ARG A 190 18.98 3.77 13.20
CA ARG A 190 19.98 3.77 14.28
C ARG A 190 19.90 4.99 15.21
N SER A 191 19.18 6.03 14.82
CA SER A 191 19.08 7.29 15.59
C SER A 191 18.03 7.26 16.70
N GLY A 192 17.18 6.22 16.74
CA GLY A 192 16.06 6.13 17.66
C GLY A 192 14.89 7.05 17.29
N PRO A 193 13.93 7.22 18.22
CA PRO A 193 12.70 7.97 17.94
C PRO A 193 12.93 9.43 17.53
N SER A 194 12.23 9.87 16.49
CA SER A 194 12.22 11.25 16.00
C SER A 194 11.16 12.10 16.70
N SER A 195 11.52 13.34 17.03
CA SER A 195 10.58 14.34 17.54
C SER A 195 9.57 14.78 16.47
N ARG A 196 8.40 15.21 16.94
CA ARG A 196 7.37 15.81 16.07
C ARG A 196 7.82 17.17 15.56
N SER A 197 7.42 17.52 14.34
CA SER A 197 7.68 18.83 13.74
C SER A 197 6.40 19.48 13.20
N GLU A 198 6.48 20.77 12.89
CA GLU A 198 5.42 21.50 12.21
C GLU A 198 5.94 21.94 10.84
N VAL A 199 5.12 21.78 9.81
CA VAL A 199 5.47 22.15 8.44
C VAL A 199 5.03 23.58 8.19
N GLU A 200 5.99 24.43 7.81
CA GLU A 200 5.72 25.81 7.47
C GLU A 200 4.77 25.91 6.26
N ARG A 201 3.80 26.82 6.34
CA ARG A 201 2.83 27.04 5.27
C ARG A 201 3.44 27.96 4.21
N THR A 202 3.96 27.37 3.15
CA THR A 202 4.62 28.09 2.05
C THR A 202 3.71 28.33 0.83
N GLY A 203 2.45 27.85 0.85
CA GLY A 203 1.53 28.01 -0.27
C GLY A 203 0.12 27.49 -0.04
N ALA A 204 -0.62 27.30 -1.15
CA ALA A 204 -1.99 26.79 -1.14
C ALA A 204 -2.07 25.32 -0.68
N TYR A 205 -1.03 24.53 -0.97
CA TYR A 205 -0.88 23.15 -0.57
C TYR A 205 0.57 22.87 -0.17
N THR A 206 0.80 21.73 0.49
CA THR A 206 2.12 21.16 0.75
C THR A 206 2.26 19.89 -0.07
N TYR A 207 3.34 19.79 -0.85
CA TYR A 207 3.70 18.59 -1.57
C TYR A 207 4.83 17.89 -0.84
N PHE A 208 4.72 16.57 -0.70
CA PHE A 208 5.82 15.72 -0.24
C PHE A 208 6.20 14.79 -1.38
N SER A 209 7.49 14.67 -1.66
CA SER A 209 8.01 13.70 -2.62
C SER A 209 7.82 12.25 -2.12
N PRO A 210 7.82 11.26 -3.03
CA PRO A 210 7.88 9.83 -2.65
C PRO A 210 8.98 9.53 -1.65
N ARG A 211 10.17 10.11 -1.85
CA ARG A 211 11.30 9.96 -0.93
C ARG A 211 11.01 10.53 0.45
N GLU A 212 10.48 11.74 0.56
CA GLU A 212 10.13 12.33 1.87
C GLU A 212 9.08 11.50 2.60
N MET A 213 8.05 11.04 1.90
CA MET A 213 7.02 10.18 2.47
C MET A 213 7.61 8.85 2.97
N LEU A 214 8.51 8.23 2.22
CA LEU A 214 9.22 7.01 2.64
C LEU A 214 10.00 7.25 3.93
N LEU A 215 10.83 8.30 3.97
CA LEU A 215 11.64 8.61 5.14
C LEU A 215 10.80 8.94 6.37
N ASP A 216 9.73 9.71 6.21
CA ASP A 216 8.83 10.02 7.32
C ASP A 216 8.07 8.75 7.78
N SER A 217 7.73 7.83 6.87
CA SER A 217 7.14 6.54 7.24
C SER A 217 8.11 5.67 8.04
N VAL A 218 9.39 5.64 7.65
CA VAL A 218 10.44 4.91 8.39
C VAL A 218 10.64 5.53 9.77
N ARG A 219 10.74 6.86 9.88
CA ARG A 219 10.84 7.55 11.18
C ARG A 219 9.63 7.27 12.07
N LEU A 220 8.42 7.29 11.51
CA LEU A 220 7.22 6.94 12.27
C LEU A 220 7.26 5.48 12.71
N GLY A 221 7.68 4.56 11.85
CA GLY A 221 7.90 3.15 12.20
C GLY A 221 8.88 2.98 13.37
N VAL A 222 9.98 3.74 13.39
CA VAL A 222 10.95 3.73 14.50
C VAL A 222 10.29 4.22 15.78
N ASN A 223 9.50 5.30 15.74
CA ASN A 223 8.77 5.81 16.90
C ASN A 223 7.83 4.76 17.50
N ILE A 224 7.05 4.07 16.66
CA ILE A 224 6.07 3.07 17.12
C ILE A 224 6.79 1.81 17.62
N ALA A 225 7.86 1.37 16.95
CA ALA A 225 8.64 0.20 17.37
C ALA A 225 9.34 0.38 18.74
N HIS A 226 9.63 1.62 19.13
CA HIS A 226 10.21 1.95 20.43
C HIS A 226 9.17 2.23 21.53
N ASP A 227 7.88 2.25 21.20
CA ASP A 227 6.83 2.40 22.20
C ASP A 227 6.67 1.10 23.01
N ARG A 228 7.03 1.15 24.29
CA ARG A 228 6.92 0.00 25.19
C ARG A 228 5.49 -0.28 25.67
N SER A 229 4.58 0.68 25.49
CA SER A 229 3.19 0.57 25.93
C SER A 229 2.27 -0.06 24.88
N PHE A 230 2.72 -0.17 23.63
CA PHE A 230 1.91 -0.65 22.53
C PHE A 230 2.76 -1.39 21.50
N ARG A 231 2.31 -2.58 21.12
CA ARG A 231 2.89 -3.37 20.03
C ARG A 231 1.75 -3.93 19.19
N PRO A 232 1.66 -3.63 17.89
CA PRO A 232 0.58 -4.12 17.06
C PRO A 232 0.68 -5.62 16.82
N ASP A 233 -0.45 -6.31 16.93
CA ASP A 233 -0.66 -7.66 16.41
C ASP A 233 -1.19 -7.59 14.99
N PHE A 234 -1.96 -6.54 14.68
CA PHE A 234 -2.46 -6.22 13.35
C PHE A 234 -2.12 -4.79 12.94
N ILE A 235 -1.67 -4.61 11.70
CA ILE A 235 -1.55 -3.34 11.01
C ILE A 235 -2.62 -3.31 9.91
N ILE A 236 -3.46 -2.28 9.92
CA ILE A 236 -4.50 -2.05 8.93
C ILE A 236 -4.13 -0.79 8.15
N ALA A 237 -3.61 -0.96 6.94
CA ALA A 237 -3.33 0.16 6.04
C ALA A 237 -4.59 0.58 5.27
N LEU A 238 -5.00 1.84 5.41
CA LEU A 238 -6.16 2.33 4.68
C LEU A 238 -5.82 2.53 3.20
N TRP A 239 -6.50 1.85 2.30
CA TRP A 239 -6.37 2.14 0.87
C TRP A 239 -7.28 3.32 0.48
N PRO A 240 -6.78 4.31 -0.29
CA PRO A 240 -5.45 4.34 -0.92
C PRO A 240 -4.31 4.90 -0.05
N GLY A 241 -4.58 5.81 0.90
CA GLY A 241 -3.53 6.62 1.53
C GLY A 241 -2.55 5.87 2.43
N GLY A 242 -3.06 5.11 3.38
CA GLY A 242 -2.29 4.37 4.38
C GLY A 242 -1.33 3.32 3.83
N VAL A 243 -1.42 2.91 2.56
CA VAL A 243 -0.53 1.90 1.97
C VAL A 243 0.93 2.37 1.93
N HIS A 244 1.19 3.57 1.42
CA HIS A 244 2.55 4.11 1.34
C HIS A 244 3.21 4.30 2.71
N ALA A 245 2.40 4.51 3.76
CA ALA A 245 2.87 4.65 5.13
C ALA A 245 3.02 3.29 5.83
N GLY A 246 2.02 2.43 5.69
CA GLY A 246 1.95 1.15 6.39
C GLY A 246 3.01 0.16 5.95
N LEU A 247 3.38 0.16 4.66
CA LEU A 247 4.41 -0.74 4.14
C LEU A 247 5.78 -0.50 4.80
N PRO A 248 6.39 0.72 4.75
CA PRO A 248 7.63 0.97 5.46
C PRO A 248 7.52 0.81 6.99
N ILE A 249 6.40 1.19 7.60
CA ILE A 249 6.20 1.00 9.05
C ILE A 249 6.31 -0.49 9.42
N HIS A 250 5.65 -1.37 8.66
CA HIS A 250 5.76 -2.81 8.87
C HIS A 250 7.20 -3.31 8.64
N GLU A 251 7.90 -2.80 7.63
CA GLU A 251 9.29 -3.20 7.37
C GLU A 251 10.25 -2.78 8.48
N VAL A 252 10.03 -1.62 9.12
CA VAL A 252 10.77 -1.22 10.34
C VAL A 252 10.52 -2.16 11.51
N TYR A 253 9.28 -2.64 11.71
CA TYR A 253 8.99 -3.65 12.73
C TYR A 253 9.76 -4.95 12.50
N LYS A 254 9.76 -5.45 11.25
CA LYS A 254 10.54 -6.63 10.89
C LYS A 254 12.04 -6.41 11.08
N TYR A 255 12.56 -5.23 10.76
CA TYR A 255 13.95 -4.86 11.01
C TYR A 255 14.32 -5.03 12.49
N PHE A 256 13.59 -4.38 13.41
CA PHE A 256 13.90 -4.48 14.84
C PHE A 256 13.70 -5.88 15.41
N GLN A 257 12.70 -6.61 14.92
CA GLN A 257 12.49 -8.01 15.28
C GLN A 257 13.66 -8.89 14.85
N ALA A 258 14.15 -8.74 13.60
CA ALA A 258 15.31 -9.46 13.10
C ALA A 258 16.57 -9.13 13.92
N LYS A 259 16.80 -7.85 14.25
CA LYS A 259 17.91 -7.43 15.12
C LYS A 259 17.80 -7.95 16.55
N ALA A 260 16.60 -8.22 17.04
CA ALA A 260 16.35 -8.84 18.34
C ALA A 260 16.41 -10.39 18.31
N GLY A 261 16.92 -11.00 17.23
CA GLY A 261 17.02 -12.45 17.11
C GLY A 261 15.72 -13.15 16.73
N GLY A 262 14.77 -12.45 16.10
CA GLY A 262 13.51 -13.01 15.63
C GLY A 262 12.46 -13.24 16.72
N VAL A 263 12.67 -12.71 17.93
CA VAL A 263 11.78 -12.96 19.07
C VAL A 263 10.46 -12.19 18.94
N GLY A 264 9.34 -12.91 19.04
CA GLY A 264 7.97 -12.40 19.02
C GLY A 264 7.28 -12.56 17.66
N LYS A 265 5.98 -12.22 17.60
CA LYS A 265 5.17 -12.31 16.38
C LYS A 265 5.34 -11.03 15.54
N THR A 266 5.49 -11.19 14.23
CA THR A 266 5.40 -10.08 13.28
C THR A 266 3.94 -9.67 13.16
N PRO A 267 3.61 -8.37 13.19
CA PRO A 267 2.23 -7.94 13.02
C PRO A 267 1.69 -8.44 11.68
N ASP A 268 0.49 -8.97 11.68
CA ASP A 268 -0.20 -9.23 10.42
C ASP A 268 -0.57 -7.89 9.77
N HIS A 269 -0.35 -7.75 8.47
CA HIS A 269 -0.52 -6.49 7.78
C HIS A 269 -1.42 -6.68 6.57
N ILE A 270 -2.56 -5.99 6.58
CA ILE A 270 -3.54 -6.02 5.50
C ILE A 270 -3.95 -4.59 5.12
N SER A 271 -4.39 -4.42 3.87
CA SER A 271 -5.08 -3.20 3.45
C SER A 271 -6.59 -3.34 3.52
N VAL A 272 -7.24 -2.26 3.91
CA VAL A 272 -8.70 -2.12 3.93
C VAL A 272 -9.08 -1.00 2.98
N ASN A 273 -9.91 -1.31 1.98
CA ASN A 273 -10.31 -0.32 0.99
C ASN A 273 -11.35 0.64 1.56
N THR A 274 -11.08 1.94 1.40
CA THR A 274 -11.98 3.01 1.81
C THR A 274 -12.42 3.80 0.58
N TYR A 275 -13.69 3.69 0.19
CA TYR A 275 -14.24 4.46 -0.93
C TYR A 275 -15.32 5.44 -0.47
N PRO A 276 -15.32 6.68 -0.99
CA PRO A 276 -16.49 7.53 -0.90
C PRO A 276 -17.60 6.92 -1.77
N THR A 277 -18.79 6.75 -1.21
CA THR A 277 -19.97 6.36 -2.01
C THR A 277 -20.53 7.60 -2.72
N ARG A 278 -20.93 7.47 -3.99
CA ARG A 278 -21.46 8.60 -4.78
C ARG A 278 -22.81 9.12 -4.26
N LEU A 279 -23.51 8.33 -3.44
CA LEU A 279 -24.90 8.54 -3.05
C LEU A 279 -25.11 8.63 -1.53
N SER A 280 -24.06 8.50 -0.71
CA SER A 280 -24.21 8.62 0.74
C SER A 280 -23.02 9.32 1.38
N TYR A 281 -23.26 9.91 2.55
CA TYR A 281 -22.17 10.43 3.39
C TYR A 281 -21.29 9.31 3.98
N ARG A 282 -21.69 8.03 3.85
CA ARG A 282 -20.94 6.89 4.37
C ARG A 282 -19.82 6.46 3.43
N THR A 283 -18.67 6.16 4.03
CA THR A 283 -17.53 5.52 3.38
C THR A 283 -17.81 4.03 3.28
N GLN A 284 -17.64 3.44 2.10
CA GLN A 284 -17.67 2.00 1.92
C GLN A 284 -16.34 1.40 2.36
N ILE A 285 -16.39 0.38 3.21
CA ILE A 285 -15.23 -0.32 3.75
C ILE A 285 -15.24 -1.75 3.20
N LEU A 286 -14.15 -2.16 2.55
CA LEU A 286 -13.99 -3.53 2.03
C LEU A 286 -12.73 -4.18 2.58
N GLY A 287 -12.74 -5.51 2.66
CA GLY A 287 -11.60 -6.29 3.13
C GLY A 287 -11.54 -6.50 4.64
N LEU A 288 -12.69 -6.50 5.31
CA LEU A 288 -12.78 -6.76 6.76
C LEU A 288 -12.96 -8.23 7.10
N HIS A 289 -13.41 -9.08 6.17
CA HIS A 289 -13.77 -10.47 6.47
C HIS A 289 -12.58 -11.26 7.06
N TYR A 290 -11.39 -11.07 6.49
CA TYR A 290 -10.18 -11.65 7.06
C TYR A 290 -9.94 -11.20 8.51
N LEU A 291 -10.14 -9.91 8.80
CA LEU A 291 -9.95 -9.36 10.14
C LEU A 291 -10.99 -9.91 11.13
N GLU A 292 -12.24 -10.07 10.68
CA GLU A 292 -13.33 -10.65 11.47
C GLU A 292 -12.99 -12.05 12.00
N ASP A 293 -12.35 -12.86 11.17
CA ASP A 293 -12.01 -14.24 11.49
C ASP A 293 -10.74 -14.38 12.35
N HIS A 294 -9.87 -13.35 12.39
CA HIS A 294 -8.51 -13.46 12.95
C HIS A 294 -8.23 -12.54 14.13
N ILE A 295 -8.98 -11.44 14.29
CA ILE A 295 -8.81 -10.53 15.44
C ILE A 295 -9.56 -11.06 16.66
N ASN A 296 -8.84 -11.14 17.77
CA ASN A 296 -9.31 -11.48 19.10
C ASN A 296 -9.29 -10.24 20.01
N LYS A 297 -9.98 -10.36 21.14
CA LYS A 297 -10.15 -9.27 22.11
C LYS A 297 -8.84 -8.67 22.63
N ASP A 298 -7.80 -9.49 22.77
CA ASP A 298 -6.53 -9.07 23.34
C ASP A 298 -5.53 -8.54 22.30
N ASP A 299 -5.88 -8.59 21.01
CA ASP A 299 -5.02 -8.14 19.91
C ASP A 299 -4.95 -6.61 19.86
N ASN A 300 -3.74 -6.08 19.70
CA ASN A 300 -3.49 -4.66 19.47
C ASN A 300 -3.60 -4.33 17.98
N ILE A 301 -4.39 -3.32 17.65
CA ILE A 301 -4.66 -2.94 16.25
C ILE A 301 -4.09 -1.56 15.97
N LEU A 302 -3.21 -1.47 14.98
CA LEU A 302 -2.70 -0.20 14.46
C LEU A 302 -3.37 0.11 13.12
N ILE A 303 -4.20 1.14 13.08
CA ILE A 303 -4.76 1.67 11.83
C ILE A 303 -3.80 2.73 11.27
N VAL A 304 -3.41 2.61 10.01
CA VAL A 304 -2.46 3.49 9.36
C VAL A 304 -3.12 4.28 8.23
N ASP A 305 -2.98 5.60 8.29
CA ASP A 305 -3.38 6.55 7.24
C ASP A 305 -2.17 7.41 6.82
N THR A 306 -2.22 8.10 5.68
CA THR A 306 -1.13 9.05 5.34
C THR A 306 -1.27 10.35 6.13
N THR A 307 -2.47 10.94 6.11
CA THR A 307 -2.76 12.20 6.81
C THR A 307 -4.04 12.07 7.59
N PHE A 308 -3.94 12.16 8.91
CA PHE A 308 -5.12 12.29 9.75
C PHE A 308 -5.62 13.74 9.70
N ARG A 309 -6.85 13.93 9.20
CA ARG A 309 -7.56 15.23 9.17
C ARG A 309 -8.58 15.29 10.32
N ALA A 310 -9.86 15.36 9.99
CA ALA A 310 -10.97 15.15 10.93
C ALA A 310 -11.26 13.65 11.23
N GLY A 311 -10.44 12.73 10.72
CA GLY A 311 -10.54 11.30 11.02
C GLY A 311 -11.67 10.54 10.33
N ARG A 312 -12.31 11.05 9.27
CA ARG A 312 -13.46 10.36 8.61
C ARG A 312 -13.18 8.92 8.21
N LEU A 313 -12.09 8.67 7.49
CA LEU A 313 -11.78 7.33 6.97
C LEU A 313 -11.47 6.38 8.12
N VAL A 314 -10.60 6.81 9.04
CA VAL A 314 -10.26 6.07 10.27
C VAL A 314 -11.51 5.73 11.08
N ASN A 315 -12.38 6.71 11.36
CA ASN A 315 -13.59 6.47 12.14
C ASN A 315 -14.61 5.58 11.40
N ALA A 316 -14.69 5.66 10.07
CA ALA A 316 -15.52 4.75 9.29
C ALA A 316 -15.03 3.30 9.43
N VAL A 317 -13.70 3.09 9.38
CA VAL A 317 -13.08 1.78 9.58
C VAL A 317 -13.31 1.29 11.01
N VAL A 318 -13.12 2.13 12.02
CA VAL A 318 -13.41 1.80 13.43
C VAL A 318 -14.87 1.41 13.62
N ALA A 319 -15.81 2.13 13.00
CA ALA A 319 -17.23 1.79 13.06
C ALA A 319 -17.51 0.42 12.42
N SER A 320 -16.91 0.12 11.27
CA SER A 320 -17.08 -1.18 10.62
C SER A 320 -16.40 -2.32 11.40
N LEU A 321 -15.25 -2.07 12.04
CA LEU A 321 -14.60 -3.03 12.94
C LEU A 321 -15.48 -3.33 14.16
N LYS A 322 -16.12 -2.31 14.76
CA LYS A 322 -17.07 -2.52 15.86
C LYS A 322 -18.23 -3.43 15.46
N GLU A 323 -18.75 -3.24 14.25
CA GLU A 323 -19.86 -4.03 13.73
C GLU A 323 -19.46 -5.49 13.45
N ALA A 324 -18.30 -5.69 12.81
CA ALA A 324 -17.78 -7.01 12.46
C ALA A 324 -17.31 -7.79 13.69
N LEU A 325 -16.41 -7.22 14.49
CA LEU A 325 -15.73 -7.91 15.60
C LEU A 325 -16.57 -7.96 16.88
N ARG A 326 -17.50 -7.02 17.06
CA ARG A 326 -18.40 -6.94 18.22
C ARG A 326 -17.63 -7.02 19.55
N ARG A 327 -17.73 -8.16 20.27
CA ARG A 327 -17.10 -8.38 21.57
C ARG A 327 -15.59 -8.63 21.48
N ASN A 328 -15.08 -8.92 20.29
CA ASN A 328 -13.66 -9.15 20.02
C ASN A 328 -12.89 -7.85 19.74
N LEU A 329 -13.56 -6.69 19.67
CA LEU A 329 -12.87 -5.41 19.55
C LEU A 329 -12.80 -4.70 20.90
N ASP A 330 -11.58 -4.46 21.37
CA ASP A 330 -11.30 -3.55 22.47
C ASP A 330 -10.75 -2.22 21.90
N LEU A 331 -11.51 -1.14 22.04
CA LEU A 331 -11.11 0.17 21.51
C LEU A 331 -9.89 0.76 22.23
N GLU A 332 -9.62 0.36 23.48
CA GLU A 332 -8.44 0.85 24.21
C GLU A 332 -7.13 0.32 23.60
N ARG A 333 -7.23 -0.81 22.87
CA ARG A 333 -6.15 -1.47 22.13
C ARG A 333 -6.07 -1.06 20.66
N VAL A 334 -6.92 -0.14 20.21
CA VAL A 334 -6.81 0.47 18.89
C VAL A 334 -5.94 1.71 19.00
N ARG A 335 -4.93 1.80 18.14
CA ARG A 335 -4.12 2.99 17.93
C ARG A 335 -4.14 3.40 16.47
N VAL A 336 -3.90 4.68 16.22
CA VAL A 336 -3.87 5.26 14.89
C VAL A 336 -2.53 5.92 14.63
N ALA A 337 -1.89 5.54 13.52
CA ALA A 337 -0.69 6.17 13.00
C ALA A 337 -0.99 6.93 11.72
N SER A 338 -0.44 8.13 11.61
CA SER A 338 -0.44 8.90 10.37
C SER A 338 0.83 9.70 10.22
N ILE A 339 1.44 9.71 9.04
CA ILE A 339 2.67 10.49 8.80
C ILE A 339 2.42 11.97 9.11
N TYR A 340 1.30 12.50 8.61
CA TYR A 340 0.91 13.89 8.76
C TYR A 340 -0.37 14.03 9.58
N PHE A 341 -0.49 15.10 10.35
CA PHE A 341 -1.69 15.45 11.10
C PHE A 341 -2.12 16.87 10.76
N ASN A 342 -3.36 17.03 10.30
CA ASN A 342 -3.98 18.34 10.09
C ASN A 342 -5.05 18.60 11.16
N PRO A 343 -4.74 19.35 12.23
CA PRO A 343 -5.67 19.66 13.30
C PRO A 343 -6.73 20.69 12.93
N ASP A 344 -6.55 21.42 11.82
CA ASP A 344 -7.40 22.54 11.41
C ASP A 344 -8.49 22.09 10.40
N ASP A 345 -8.28 20.96 9.73
CA ASP A 345 -9.24 20.38 8.80
C ASP A 345 -10.48 19.83 9.54
N ARG A 346 -11.66 20.31 9.12
CA ARG A 346 -12.98 19.92 9.63
C ARG A 346 -13.88 19.32 8.56
N SER A 347 -13.35 18.97 7.38
CA SER A 347 -14.08 18.64 6.13
C SER A 347 -15.16 17.55 6.21
N THR A 348 -15.33 16.88 7.34
CA THR A 348 -16.16 15.68 7.43
C THR A 348 -17.09 15.61 8.63
N TRP A 349 -16.99 16.55 9.59
CA TRP A 349 -17.84 16.67 10.80
C TRP A 349 -18.51 15.36 11.22
N THR A 350 -17.73 14.32 11.54
CA THR A 350 -18.25 13.14 12.23
C THR A 350 -18.90 13.65 13.53
N VAL A 351 -20.21 13.48 13.69
CA VAL A 351 -20.98 14.11 14.78
C VAL A 351 -20.44 13.70 16.16
N ARG A 352 -19.94 12.46 16.29
CA ARG A 352 -19.25 11.93 17.47
C ARG A 352 -18.13 10.95 17.05
N PRO A 353 -16.90 11.44 16.79
CA PRO A 353 -15.81 10.56 16.40
C PRO A 353 -15.28 9.79 17.63
N ASP A 354 -15.00 8.51 17.44
CA ASP A 354 -14.28 7.68 18.40
C ASP A 354 -12.80 8.10 18.48
N ILE A 355 -12.20 8.38 17.32
CA ILE A 355 -10.82 8.85 17.21
C ILE A 355 -10.80 10.30 16.73
N ARG A 356 -10.23 11.19 17.54
CA ARG A 356 -10.15 12.64 17.25
C ARG A 356 -8.78 13.11 16.77
N ARG A 357 -7.74 12.34 17.04
CA ARG A 357 -6.36 12.61 16.66
C ARG A 357 -5.62 11.28 16.53
N PRO A 358 -4.55 11.19 15.73
CA PRO A 358 -3.70 10.02 15.71
C PRO A 358 -2.90 9.92 17.01
N ASP A 359 -2.63 8.70 17.44
CA ASP A 359 -1.72 8.43 18.57
C ASP A 359 -0.27 8.68 18.16
N TYR A 360 0.07 8.24 16.95
CA TYR A 360 1.39 8.42 16.34
C TYR A 360 1.29 9.32 15.12
N PHE A 361 2.07 10.40 15.12
CA PHE A 361 2.30 11.21 13.94
C PHE A 361 3.64 11.90 13.99
N LEU A 362 4.12 12.30 12.81
CA LEU A 362 5.44 12.89 12.65
C LEU A 362 5.38 14.39 12.44
N ARG A 363 4.58 14.85 11.46
CA ARG A 363 4.50 16.28 11.15
C ARG A 363 3.08 16.82 11.26
N THR A 364 2.96 18.02 11.80
CA THR A 364 1.73 18.80 11.75
C THR A 364 1.71 19.62 10.46
N VAL A 365 0.61 19.56 9.72
CA VAL A 365 0.38 20.30 8.48
C VAL A 365 -0.91 21.11 8.61
N ARG A 366 -0.93 22.36 8.14
CA ARG A 366 -2.09 23.28 8.31
C ARG A 366 -2.78 23.69 7.01
N ASN A 367 -2.38 23.10 5.90
CA ASN A 367 -2.92 23.30 4.56
C ASN A 367 -3.19 21.94 3.91
N GLU A 368 -3.76 21.96 2.70
CA GLU A 368 -4.01 20.74 1.94
C GLU A 368 -2.67 20.04 1.64
N VAL A 369 -2.63 18.71 1.79
CA VAL A 369 -1.47 17.91 1.41
C VAL A 369 -1.75 17.20 0.09
N VAL A 370 -0.86 17.38 -0.88
CA VAL A 370 -0.89 16.66 -2.16
C VAL A 370 0.19 15.59 -2.14
N TYR A 371 -0.23 14.33 -2.27
CA TYR A 371 0.68 13.19 -2.34
C TYR A 371 1.14 12.92 -3.78
N PRO A 372 2.28 12.24 -3.97
CA PRO A 372 2.85 11.99 -5.30
C PRO A 372 1.94 11.22 -6.25
N HIS A 373 1.20 10.21 -5.76
CA HIS A 373 0.23 9.46 -6.56
C HIS A 373 -1.09 10.23 -6.75
N SER A 374 -1.37 11.22 -5.91
CA SER A 374 -2.63 11.97 -5.89
C SER A 374 -2.58 13.22 -6.78
N ILE A 375 -2.01 13.10 -7.98
CA ILE A 375 -1.81 14.23 -8.91
C ILE A 375 -3.08 15.00 -9.28
N HIS A 376 -4.23 14.36 -9.14
CA HIS A 376 -5.55 14.95 -9.40
C HIS A 376 -5.99 15.96 -8.33
N ASN A 377 -5.27 16.04 -7.20
CA ASN A 377 -5.51 17.01 -6.14
C ASN A 377 -4.70 18.30 -6.33
N PHE A 378 -3.80 18.37 -7.31
CA PHE A 378 -3.13 19.62 -7.65
C PHE A 378 -4.15 20.64 -8.20
N PRO A 379 -4.07 21.92 -7.81
CA PRO A 379 -4.88 22.99 -8.40
C PRO A 379 -4.64 23.16 -9.90
N ASN A 380 -3.40 23.03 -10.37
CA ASN A 380 -3.05 23.03 -11.78
C ASN A 380 -2.02 21.92 -12.05
N PRO A 381 -2.47 20.66 -12.20
CA PRO A 381 -1.57 19.50 -12.30
C PRO A 381 -0.48 19.65 -13.38
N ARG A 382 -0.81 20.28 -14.52
CA ARG A 382 0.16 20.49 -15.61
C ARG A 382 1.25 21.50 -15.22
N LYS A 383 0.92 22.59 -14.53
CA LYS A 383 1.92 23.57 -14.08
C LYS A 383 2.70 23.06 -12.87
N ASP A 384 1.98 22.53 -11.88
CA ASP A 384 2.54 22.08 -10.61
C ASP A 384 3.54 20.93 -10.81
N LEU A 385 3.19 19.93 -11.62
CA LEU A 385 4.09 18.80 -11.89
C LEU A 385 5.33 19.19 -12.72
N ALA A 386 5.23 20.18 -13.62
CA ALA A 386 6.38 20.62 -14.40
C ALA A 386 7.50 21.16 -13.49
N GLN A 387 7.14 21.70 -12.32
CA GLN A 387 8.08 22.20 -11.32
C GLN A 387 8.46 21.11 -10.30
N LEU A 388 7.49 20.36 -9.80
CA LEU A 388 7.67 19.46 -8.66
C LEU A 388 8.14 18.05 -9.04
N ASN A 389 7.74 17.56 -10.21
CA ASN A 389 8.12 16.23 -10.72
C ASN A 389 8.11 16.22 -12.26
N PRO A 390 9.15 16.74 -12.91
CA PRO A 390 9.24 16.82 -14.38
C PRO A 390 9.14 15.45 -15.06
N SER A 391 9.70 14.39 -14.45
CA SER A 391 9.63 13.03 -15.01
C SER A 391 8.19 12.52 -15.07
N LEU A 392 7.39 12.75 -14.03
CA LEU A 392 5.98 12.41 -14.02
C LEU A 392 5.17 13.30 -14.97
N TRP A 393 5.53 14.58 -15.08
CA TRP A 393 4.94 15.48 -16.07
C TRP A 393 5.09 14.93 -17.49
N ASN A 394 6.29 14.47 -17.85
CA ASN A 394 6.55 13.88 -19.17
C ASN A 394 5.65 12.67 -19.45
N VAL A 395 5.47 11.78 -18.47
CA VAL A 395 4.59 10.60 -18.63
C VAL A 395 3.14 11.00 -18.91
N LEU A 396 2.67 12.11 -18.33
CA LEU A 396 1.27 12.53 -18.43
C LEU A 396 0.98 13.42 -19.65
N TYR A 397 1.93 14.26 -20.05
CA TYR A 397 1.68 15.35 -21.00
C TYR A 397 2.58 15.36 -22.23
N GLU A 398 3.65 14.56 -22.23
CA GLU A 398 4.45 14.33 -23.42
C GLU A 398 3.84 13.14 -24.18
N ASP A 399 3.64 13.34 -25.48
CA ASP A 399 2.96 12.38 -26.37
C ASP A 399 3.78 11.09 -26.52
#